data_AF-K0TA78-F1
#
_entry.id   AF-K0TA78-F1
#
_cell.length_a   1.000
_cell.length_b   1.000
_cell.length_c   1.000
_cell.angle_alpha   90.00
_cell.angle_beta   90.00
_cell.angle_gamma   90.00
#
_symmetry.space_group_name_H-M   'P 1'
#
loop_
_entity.id
_entity.type
_entity.pdbx_description
1 polymer ?
#
loop_
_entity_poly.entity_id
_entity_poly.type
_entity_poly.pdbx_seq_one_letter_code
_entity_poly.pdbx_strand_id
1 'polypeptide(L)'
;DRYLLGEEGNLNLDGLRVMIAGYPYPFHECRKLSSVKLSVSRALFERMERLPPECRLSVLGRVRNLPRLELMQDGTILACFPVVSMNAKLNVQDTNLETARSLHRVLQLIAFHELKEASIVIDLAMWKSIDRGQEGTDCRVLMPDPAKGLIMEYFGLTGCKPAL
;
A
#
# COMPACT_ATOMS: atom_id res chain seq x y z
N ASP A 1 -3.25 -9.21 -8.90
CA ASP A 1 -2.88 -9.74 -7.57
C ASP A 1 -3.51 -11.10 -7.23
N ARG A 2 -3.92 -11.92 -8.21
CA ARG A 2 -4.75 -13.13 -7.97
C ARG A 2 -4.02 -14.28 -7.25
N TYR A 3 -2.69 -14.20 -7.14
CA TYR A 3 -1.87 -15.27 -6.58
C TYR A 3 -1.66 -15.15 -5.08
N LEU A 4 -1.60 -13.93 -4.53
CA LEU A 4 -1.43 -13.70 -3.09
C LEU A 4 -2.72 -13.24 -2.42
N LEU A 5 -3.56 -12.47 -3.12
CA LEU A 5 -4.85 -12.01 -2.64
C LEU A 5 -5.97 -12.63 -3.49
N GLY A 6 -6.88 -13.35 -2.83
CA GLY A 6 -8.11 -13.87 -3.40
C GLY A 6 -9.10 -12.75 -3.75
N GLU A 7 -10.21 -13.13 -4.38
CA GLU A 7 -11.18 -12.20 -4.97
C GLU A 7 -11.83 -11.25 -3.94
N GLU A 8 -11.85 -11.63 -2.66
CA GLU A 8 -12.40 -10.84 -1.56
C GLU A 8 -11.35 -10.01 -0.79
N GLY A 9 -10.11 -9.92 -1.28
CA GLY A 9 -9.01 -9.23 -0.58
C GLY A 9 -8.44 -10.02 0.61
N ASN A 10 -8.85 -11.28 0.79
CA ASN A 10 -8.23 -12.25 1.68
C ASN A 10 -7.00 -12.87 1.04
N LEU A 11 -6.07 -13.45 1.81
CA LEU A 11 -4.97 -14.20 1.21
C LEU A 11 -5.48 -15.43 0.43
N ASN A 12 -4.92 -15.69 -0.75
CA ASN A 12 -5.14 -16.95 -1.46
C ASN A 12 -4.32 -18.05 -0.78
N LEU A 13 -4.82 -18.55 0.35
CA LEU A 13 -4.15 -19.57 1.17
C LEU A 13 -3.91 -20.87 0.40
N ASP A 14 -4.80 -21.24 -0.52
CA ASP A 14 -4.62 -22.43 -1.35
C ASP A 14 -3.50 -22.22 -2.37
N GLY A 15 -3.43 -21.05 -3.02
CA GLY A 15 -2.31 -20.68 -3.88
C GLY A 15 -0.98 -20.66 -3.11
N LEU A 16 -0.96 -20.09 -1.91
CA LEU A 16 0.20 -20.10 -1.01
C LEU A 16 0.62 -21.51 -0.61
N ARG A 17 -0.33 -22.39 -0.27
CA ARG A 17 -0.06 -23.79 0.03
C ARG A 17 0.54 -24.52 -1.17
N VAL A 18 0.05 -24.27 -2.39
CA VAL A 18 0.64 -24.86 -3.59
C VAL A 18 2.07 -24.33 -3.81
N MET A 19 2.32 -23.05 -3.61
CA MET A 19 3.67 -22.48 -3.77
C MET A 19 4.66 -22.99 -2.71
N ILE A 20 4.21 -23.14 -1.46
CA ILE A 20 5.08 -23.47 -0.32
C ILE A 20 5.20 -24.99 -0.12
N ALA A 21 4.13 -25.72 -0.38
CA ALA A 21 3.99 -27.14 -0.05
C ALA A 21 3.52 -28.00 -1.21
N GLY A 22 3.37 -27.44 -2.42
CA GLY A 22 3.06 -28.20 -3.63
C GLY A 22 4.30 -28.87 -4.22
N TYR A 23 4.08 -29.98 -4.94
CA TYR A 23 5.13 -30.71 -5.66
C TYR A 23 5.80 -29.77 -6.70
N PRO A 24 7.14 -29.68 -6.77
CA PRO A 24 8.16 -30.62 -6.26
C PRO A 24 8.64 -30.37 -4.82
N TYR A 25 7.83 -29.73 -3.98
CA TYR A 25 8.14 -29.40 -2.59
C TYR A 25 9.43 -28.57 -2.47
N PRO A 26 9.40 -27.27 -2.83
CA PRO A 26 10.61 -26.45 -2.98
C PRO A 26 11.46 -26.33 -1.71
N PHE A 27 10.90 -26.67 -0.55
CA PHE A 27 11.55 -26.56 0.75
C PHE A 27 11.72 -27.91 1.48
N HIS A 28 11.60 -29.05 0.79
CA HIS A 28 11.66 -30.38 1.43
C HIS A 28 13.00 -30.70 2.12
N GLU A 29 14.10 -30.11 1.64
CA GLU A 29 15.42 -30.26 2.27
C GLU A 29 15.62 -29.34 3.49
N CYS A 30 14.73 -28.35 3.69
CA CYS A 30 14.84 -27.35 4.74
C CYS A 30 14.28 -27.86 6.08
N ARG A 31 15.08 -28.65 6.82
CA ARG A 31 14.67 -29.29 8.09
C ARG A 31 14.33 -28.34 9.25
N LYS A 32 14.71 -27.06 9.19
CA LYS A 32 14.49 -26.06 10.27
C LYS A 32 13.77 -24.81 9.78
N LEU A 33 12.89 -24.93 8.78
CA LEU A 33 12.15 -23.79 8.28
C LEU A 33 11.02 -23.39 9.24
N SER A 34 11.11 -22.20 9.83
CA SER A 34 10.07 -21.62 10.70
C SER A 34 9.21 -20.56 10.00
N SER A 35 9.70 -20.00 8.88
CA SER A 35 8.98 -19.01 8.09
C SER A 35 9.40 -19.03 6.63
N VAL A 36 8.45 -18.83 5.72
CA VAL A 36 8.71 -18.54 4.30
C VAL A 36 8.48 -17.05 4.06
N LYS A 37 9.44 -16.40 3.41
CA LYS A 37 9.33 -14.99 3.02
C LYS A 37 9.01 -14.91 1.54
N LEU A 38 7.99 -14.15 1.18
CA LEU A 38 7.60 -13.92 -0.22
C LEU A 38 7.60 -12.42 -0.48
N SER A 39 8.19 -12.00 -1.60
CA SER A 39 8.07 -10.62 -2.06
C SER A 39 6.63 -10.29 -2.38
N VAL A 40 6.17 -9.10 -1.98
CA VAL A 40 4.88 -8.59 -2.42
C VAL A 40 4.83 -8.46 -3.95
N SER A 41 3.62 -8.43 -4.50
CA SER A 41 3.45 -8.42 -5.95
C SER A 41 4.08 -7.18 -6.60
N ARG A 42 4.60 -7.36 -7.81
CA ARG A 42 5.12 -6.26 -8.64
C ARG A 42 4.10 -5.13 -8.81
N ALA A 43 2.80 -5.46 -8.89
CA ALA A 43 1.74 -4.47 -8.99
C ALA A 43 1.67 -3.55 -7.76
N LEU A 44 1.88 -4.09 -6.55
CA LEU A 44 1.94 -3.27 -5.33
C LEU A 44 3.16 -2.34 -5.37
N PHE A 45 4.32 -2.87 -5.76
CA PHE A 45 5.54 -2.06 -5.94
C PHE A 45 5.34 -0.93 -6.96
N GLU A 46 4.74 -1.21 -8.12
CA GLU A 46 4.46 -0.20 -9.14
C GLU A 46 3.49 0.90 -8.66
N ARG A 47 2.51 0.57 -7.82
CA ARG A 47 1.63 1.59 -7.20
C ARG A 47 2.41 2.45 -6.21
N MET A 48 3.27 1.84 -5.41
CA MET A 48 4.11 2.56 -4.46
C MET A 48 5.13 3.49 -5.16
N GLU A 49 5.67 3.09 -6.31
CA GLU A 49 6.57 3.92 -7.14
C GLU A 49 5.87 5.12 -7.79
N ARG A 50 4.54 5.05 -7.99
CA ARG A 50 3.75 6.18 -8.51
C ARG A 50 3.42 7.23 -7.45
N LEU A 51 3.62 6.92 -6.17
CA LEU A 51 3.38 7.87 -5.09
C LEU A 51 4.46 8.96 -5.10
N PRO A 52 4.12 10.19 -4.70
CA PRO A 52 5.12 11.20 -4.38
C PRO A 52 6.15 10.69 -3.36
N PRO A 53 7.41 11.15 -3.42
CA PRO A 53 8.49 10.66 -2.55
C PRO A 53 8.14 10.66 -1.06
N GLU A 54 7.50 11.71 -0.57
CA GLU A 54 7.11 11.88 0.83
C GLU A 54 6.03 10.87 1.23
N CYS A 55 5.04 10.66 0.35
CA CYS A 55 3.98 9.67 0.54
C CYS A 55 4.56 8.25 0.56
N ARG A 56 5.48 7.94 -0.35
CA ARG A 56 6.19 6.66 -0.39
C ARG A 56 6.97 6.41 0.91
N LEU A 57 7.73 7.41 1.38
CA LEU A 57 8.48 7.30 2.64
C LEU A 57 7.56 7.09 3.85
N SER A 58 6.40 7.77 3.88
CA SER A 58 5.37 7.57 4.91
C SER A 58 4.84 6.12 4.91
N VAL A 59 4.54 5.56 3.73
CA VAL A 59 4.11 4.16 3.59
C VAL A 59 5.20 3.21 4.09
N LEU A 60 6.44 3.35 3.60
CA LEU A 60 7.57 2.50 3.98
C LEU A 60 7.87 2.57 5.49
N GLY A 61 7.78 3.76 6.09
CA GLY A 61 7.93 3.95 7.53
C GLY A 61 6.87 3.19 8.33
N ARG A 62 5.63 3.13 7.83
CA ARG A 62 4.55 2.34 8.46
C ARG A 62 4.73 0.83 8.26
N VAL A 63 5.22 0.40 7.08
CA VAL A 63 5.49 -1.02 6.79
C VAL A 63 6.44 -1.64 7.82
N ARG A 64 7.47 -0.90 8.26
CA ARG A 64 8.44 -1.36 9.28
C ARG A 64 7.80 -1.72 10.62
N ASN A 65 6.61 -1.17 10.92
CA ASN A 65 5.89 -1.40 12.18
C ASN A 65 4.79 -2.46 12.05
N LEU A 66 4.55 -2.99 10.85
CA LEU A 66 3.51 -3.99 10.64
C LEU A 66 4.06 -5.39 10.94
N PRO A 67 3.32 -6.21 11.71
CA PRO A 67 3.75 -7.56 12.01
C PRO A 67 3.81 -8.38 10.71
N ARG A 68 4.70 -9.37 10.68
CA ARG A 68 4.86 -10.30 9.54
C ARG A 68 5.25 -9.64 8.21
N LEU A 69 5.69 -8.38 8.23
CA LEU A 69 6.29 -7.71 7.08
C LEU A 69 7.73 -7.34 7.38
N GLU A 70 8.56 -7.40 6.35
CA GLU A 70 9.95 -6.98 6.39
C GLU A 70 10.22 -6.04 5.22
N LEU A 71 10.92 -4.94 5.49
CA LEU A 71 11.32 -3.97 4.48
C LEU A 71 12.81 -4.10 4.21
N MET A 72 13.16 -4.49 2.99
CA MET A 72 14.53 -4.62 2.53
C MET A 72 15.13 -3.24 2.20
N GLN A 73 16.46 -3.16 2.09
CA GLN A 73 17.18 -1.91 1.82
C GLN A 73 16.84 -1.29 0.45
N ASP A 74 16.49 -2.12 -0.52
CA ASP A 74 16.09 -1.74 -1.88
C ASP A 74 14.63 -1.27 -1.99
N GLY A 75 13.88 -1.25 -0.87
CA GLY A 75 12.46 -0.91 -0.86
C GLY A 75 11.52 -2.10 -1.09
N THR A 76 12.06 -3.32 -1.29
CA THR A 76 11.25 -4.53 -1.43
C THR A 76 10.58 -4.88 -0.11
N ILE A 77 9.25 -5.09 -0.14
CA ILE A 77 8.48 -5.56 1.00
C ILE A 77 8.36 -7.08 0.90
N LEU A 78 8.72 -7.78 1.97
CA LEU A 78 8.54 -9.23 2.11
C LEU A 78 7.42 -9.51 3.11
N ALA A 79 6.51 -10.40 2.73
CA ALA A 79 5.54 -11.01 3.63
C ALA A 79 6.13 -12.28 4.25
N CYS A 80 6.18 -12.35 5.58
CA CYS A 80 6.75 -13.44 6.35
C CYS A 80 5.66 -14.40 6.85
N PHE A 81 5.47 -15.50 6.14
CA PHE A 81 4.51 -16.53 6.49
C PHE A 81 5.13 -17.54 7.46
N PRO A 82 4.63 -17.66 8.70
CA PRO A 82 5.05 -18.74 9.60
C PRO A 82 4.65 -20.10 9.00
N VAL A 83 5.54 -21.07 9.09
CA VAL A 83 5.30 -22.44 8.59
C VAL A 83 5.66 -23.48 9.63
N VAL A 84 4.96 -24.60 9.60
CA VAL A 84 5.26 -25.79 10.39
C VAL A 84 5.46 -26.98 9.45
N SER A 85 6.45 -27.82 9.75
CA SER A 85 6.66 -29.07 9.04
C SER A 85 5.83 -30.17 9.70
N MET A 86 4.93 -30.77 8.95
CA MET A 86 4.06 -31.86 9.40
C MET A 86 4.12 -32.99 8.37
N ASN A 87 4.65 -34.14 8.76
CA ASN A 87 4.81 -35.31 7.89
C ASN A 87 5.56 -35.01 6.56
N ALA A 88 6.69 -34.28 6.66
CA ALA A 88 7.50 -33.82 5.51
C ALA A 88 6.78 -32.86 4.53
N LYS A 89 5.61 -32.33 4.90
CA LYS A 89 4.90 -31.26 4.18
C LYS A 89 4.91 -29.99 5.01
N LEU A 90 5.12 -28.84 4.36
CA LEU A 90 4.97 -27.55 5.02
C LEU A 90 3.50 -27.16 5.07
N ASN A 91 3.07 -26.54 6.16
CA ASN A 91 1.77 -25.90 6.26
C ASN A 91 1.95 -24.45 6.71
N VAL A 92 1.25 -23.54 6.04
CA VAL A 92 1.24 -22.12 6.38
C VAL A 92 0.34 -21.90 7.58
N GLN A 93 0.86 -21.26 8.62
CA GLN A 93 0.16 -21.01 9.88
C GLN A 93 -0.06 -19.52 10.13
N ASP A 94 -0.67 -18.82 9.17
CA ASP A 94 -1.01 -17.40 9.32
C ASP A 94 -2.17 -17.22 10.32
N THR A 95 -1.84 -17.40 11.60
CA THR A 95 -2.78 -17.37 12.71
C THR A 95 -3.45 -16.01 12.75
N ASN A 96 -4.78 -16.00 12.89
CA ASN A 96 -5.58 -14.78 12.87
C ASN A 96 -5.42 -13.91 11.59
N LEU A 97 -4.88 -14.47 10.50
CA LEU A 97 -4.64 -13.73 9.26
C LEU A 97 -3.74 -12.50 9.47
N GLU A 98 -2.78 -12.55 10.40
CA GLU A 98 -1.89 -11.41 10.70
C GLU A 98 -1.17 -10.89 9.46
N THR A 99 -0.60 -11.79 8.66
CA THR A 99 0.12 -11.43 7.43
C THR A 99 -0.85 -10.81 6.42
N ALA A 100 -2.04 -11.38 6.28
CA ALA A 100 -3.09 -10.83 5.43
C ALA A 100 -3.47 -9.40 5.84
N ARG A 101 -3.72 -9.17 7.14
CA ARG A 101 -4.12 -7.86 7.67
C ARG A 101 -3.02 -6.83 7.47
N SER A 102 -1.76 -7.20 7.70
CA SER A 102 -0.64 -6.30 7.44
C SER A 102 -0.57 -5.91 5.97
N LEU A 103 -0.67 -6.87 5.04
CA LEU A 103 -0.69 -6.58 3.60
C LEU A 103 -1.89 -5.72 3.20
N HIS A 104 -3.08 -6.03 3.72
CA HIS A 104 -4.27 -5.23 3.50
C HIS A 104 -4.09 -3.79 4.01
N ARG A 105 -3.43 -3.62 5.16
CA ARG A 105 -3.11 -2.29 5.69
C ARG A 105 -2.16 -1.52 4.79
N VAL A 106 -1.14 -2.17 4.21
CA VAL A 106 -0.26 -1.54 3.21
C VAL A 106 -1.06 -1.07 1.99
N LEU A 107 -1.95 -1.92 1.46
CA LEU A 107 -2.82 -1.56 0.34
C LEU A 107 -3.74 -0.37 0.67
N GLN A 108 -4.33 -0.35 1.87
CA GLN A 108 -5.13 0.78 2.34
C GLN A 108 -4.31 2.08 2.40
N LEU A 109 -3.06 2.02 2.87
CA LEU A 109 -2.19 3.19 2.94
C LEU A 109 -1.84 3.71 1.54
N ILE A 110 -1.50 2.82 0.62
CA ILE A 110 -1.22 3.19 -0.78
C ILE A 110 -2.47 3.79 -1.41
N ALA A 111 -3.61 3.13 -1.31
CA ALA A 111 -4.87 3.62 -1.86
C ALA A 111 -5.27 4.98 -1.27
N PHE A 112 -5.08 5.19 0.03
CA PHE A 112 -5.32 6.49 0.67
C PHE A 112 -4.48 7.59 0.04
N HIS A 113 -3.18 7.35 -0.16
CA HIS A 113 -2.30 8.33 -0.79
C HIS A 113 -2.66 8.56 -2.27
N GLU A 114 -2.97 7.51 -3.02
CA GLU A 114 -3.42 7.65 -4.42
C GLU A 114 -4.73 8.43 -4.53
N LEU A 115 -5.71 8.17 -3.64
CA LEU A 115 -6.96 8.94 -3.60
C LEU A 115 -6.71 10.39 -3.20
N LYS A 116 -5.84 10.63 -2.23
CA LYS A 116 -5.45 11.98 -1.84
C LYS A 116 -4.85 12.72 -3.05
N GLU A 117 -3.90 12.12 -3.75
CA GLU A 117 -3.30 12.70 -4.95
C GLU A 117 -4.31 12.95 -6.06
N ALA A 118 -5.19 11.98 -6.33
CA ALA A 118 -6.25 12.14 -7.32
C ALA A 118 -7.22 13.26 -6.97
N SER A 119 -7.57 13.43 -5.69
CA SER A 119 -8.50 14.49 -5.26
C SER A 119 -7.95 15.88 -5.55
N ILE A 120 -6.64 16.10 -5.36
CA ILE A 120 -5.97 17.37 -5.67
C ILE A 120 -6.03 17.65 -7.17
N VAL A 121 -5.72 16.65 -8.00
CA VAL A 121 -5.71 16.81 -9.46
C VAL A 121 -7.12 17.13 -9.98
N ILE A 122 -8.14 16.47 -9.43
CA ILE A 122 -9.54 16.74 -9.75
C ILE A 122 -9.90 18.18 -9.33
N ASP A 123 -9.58 18.58 -8.11
CA ASP A 123 -9.82 19.94 -7.61
C ASP A 123 -9.15 21.00 -8.48
N LEU A 124 -7.89 20.80 -8.85
CA LEU A 124 -7.15 21.69 -9.76
C LEU A 124 -7.76 21.75 -11.16
N ALA A 125 -8.21 20.60 -11.69
CA ALA A 125 -8.86 20.53 -12.99
C ALA A 125 -10.20 21.27 -12.99
N MET A 126 -11.01 21.10 -11.92
CA MET A 126 -12.26 21.84 -11.74
C MET A 126 -11.99 23.35 -11.70
N TRP A 127 -11.00 23.78 -10.94
CA TRP A 127 -10.59 25.19 -10.86
C TRP A 127 -10.19 25.78 -12.21
N LYS A 128 -9.34 25.06 -12.96
CA LYS A 128 -8.91 25.47 -14.30
C LYS A 128 -10.06 25.52 -15.30
N SER A 129 -11.12 24.73 -15.09
CA SER A 129 -12.31 24.76 -15.96
C SER A 129 -13.16 26.00 -15.70
N ILE A 130 -13.26 26.46 -14.45
CA ILE A 130 -13.98 27.68 -14.08
C ILE A 130 -13.26 28.90 -14.65
N ASP A 131 -11.93 28.97 -14.47
CA ASP A 131 -11.09 30.05 -15.00
C ASP A 131 -11.25 30.22 -16.52
N ARG A 132 -11.30 29.12 -17.27
CA ARG A 132 -11.51 29.16 -18.73
C ARG A 132 -12.94 29.50 -19.17
N GLY A 133 -13.92 29.39 -18.27
CA GLY A 133 -15.32 29.69 -18.57
C GLY A 133 -15.69 31.16 -18.36
N GLN A 134 -14.79 31.97 -17.84
CA GLN A 134 -15.11 33.30 -17.30
C GLN A 134 -14.20 34.40 -17.87
N GLU A 135 -14.36 34.68 -19.15
CA GLU A 135 -13.94 35.96 -19.72
C GLU A 135 -14.84 37.07 -19.12
N GLY A 136 -14.46 37.62 -17.96
CA GLY A 136 -14.93 38.95 -17.54
C GLY A 136 -15.74 39.09 -16.25
N THR A 137 -15.76 38.11 -15.33
CA THR A 137 -16.27 38.38 -13.97
C THR A 137 -15.34 37.84 -12.89
N ASP A 138 -15.07 38.68 -11.89
CA ASP A 138 -14.16 38.46 -10.74
C ASP A 138 -14.60 37.22 -9.94
N CYS A 139 -14.05 36.05 -10.31
CA CYS A 139 -14.53 34.78 -9.81
C CYS A 139 -13.88 34.43 -8.47
N ARG A 140 -14.56 34.79 -7.38
CA ARG A 140 -14.18 34.43 -6.01
C ARG A 140 -14.62 33.00 -5.70
N VAL A 141 -13.94 32.00 -6.26
CA VAL A 141 -14.17 30.61 -5.88
C VAL A 141 -13.36 30.30 -4.61
N LEU A 142 -13.95 29.60 -3.65
CA LEU A 142 -13.26 29.17 -2.44
C LEU A 142 -12.40 27.96 -2.79
N MET A 143 -11.08 28.03 -2.54
CA MET A 143 -10.16 26.92 -2.77
C MET A 143 -10.64 25.70 -1.97
N PRO A 144 -10.72 24.50 -2.56
CA PRO A 144 -11.19 23.32 -1.86
C PRO A 144 -10.18 22.97 -0.77
N ASP A 145 -10.67 22.49 0.37
CA ASP A 145 -9.85 22.23 1.55
C ASP A 145 -8.61 21.34 1.30
N PRO A 146 -8.65 20.29 0.46
CA PRO A 146 -7.46 19.48 0.18
C PRO A 146 -6.36 20.27 -0.54
N ALA A 147 -6.70 21.01 -1.60
CA ALA A 147 -5.74 21.80 -2.36
C ALA A 147 -5.16 22.93 -1.51
N LYS A 148 -5.99 23.57 -0.66
CA LYS A 148 -5.53 24.59 0.29
C LYS A 148 -4.52 24.04 1.28
N GLY A 149 -4.77 22.85 1.84
CA GLY A 149 -3.86 22.20 2.78
C GLY A 149 -2.48 21.92 2.18
N LEU A 150 -2.43 21.49 0.92
CA LEU A 150 -1.18 21.14 0.24
C LEU A 150 -0.41 22.34 -0.31
N ILE A 151 -1.11 23.38 -0.75
CA ILE A 151 -0.48 24.67 -1.06
C ILE A 151 0.16 25.22 0.22
N MET A 152 -0.56 25.16 1.35
CA MET A 152 -0.01 25.56 2.64
C MET A 152 1.19 24.69 3.04
N GLU A 153 1.15 23.38 2.84
CA GLU A 153 2.28 22.48 3.11
C GLU A 153 3.49 22.77 2.22
N TYR A 154 3.27 23.02 0.92
CA TYR A 154 4.31 23.40 -0.03
C TYR A 154 4.99 24.75 0.32
N PHE A 155 4.21 25.71 0.82
CA PHE A 155 4.72 27.01 1.27
C PHE A 155 5.16 27.02 2.75
N GLY A 156 5.11 25.90 3.46
CA GLY A 156 5.51 25.81 4.88
C GLY A 156 4.57 26.57 5.84
N LEU A 157 3.31 26.79 5.44
CA LEU A 157 2.28 27.52 6.18
C LEU A 157 1.36 26.61 7.03
N THR A 158 1.79 25.39 7.34
CA THR A 158 1.03 24.45 8.18
C THR A 158 0.81 25.04 9.59
N GLY A 159 -0.37 25.63 9.81
CA GLY A 159 -0.72 26.31 11.06
C GLY A 159 -1.67 27.51 10.91
N CYS A 160 -1.85 28.06 9.70
CA CYS A 160 -2.80 29.15 9.48
C CYS A 160 -4.25 28.61 9.42
N LYS A 161 -5.04 28.84 10.46
CA LYS A 161 -6.48 28.54 10.42
C LYS A 161 -7.15 29.36 9.31
N PRO A 162 -8.10 28.80 8.55
CA PRO A 162 -8.87 29.57 7.59
C PRO A 162 -9.61 30.69 8.33
N ALA A 163 -9.52 31.91 7.81
CA ALA A 163 -10.49 32.95 8.16
C ALA A 163 -11.85 32.51 7.61
N LEU A 164 -12.85 32.45 8.50
CA LEU A 164 -14.26 32.24 8.21
C LEU A 164 -14.79 33.33 7.27
#